data_AF-A0A8J3XU22-F1
#
_entry.id   AF-A0A8J3XU22-F1
#
_cell.length_a   1.000
_cell.length_b   1.000
_cell.length_c   1.000
_cell.angle_alpha   90.00
_cell.angle_beta   90.00
_cell.angle_gamma   90.00
#
_symmetry.space_group_name_H-M   'P 1'
#
loop_
_entity.id
_entity.type
_entity.pdbx_description
1 polymer ?
#
loop_
_entity_poly.entity_id
_entity_poly.type
_entity_poly.pdbx_seq_one_letter_code
_entity_poly.pdbx_strand_id
1 'polypeptide(L)'
;MNTHTTRRRGLSTARTSLLVAGALVLAVAGFGTAEAATNEAPASRTASAPDATWQVQQTLASYVRDTDHRDGASLSKLFTSKGKVEIYAKNAKGRYEAVGAPIVGRDAIDNAVTHLQAPLPVLGSEHHVTSDPVVSVKGDTAHLNVQFITYAVQGTQEPDGGWPSGTAGVQGTIKPYEAGYYDASLHRDHDEWQITSLRILHDLPMVIPAG
;
A
#
# COMPACT_ATOMS: atom_id res chain seq x y z
N MET A 1 31.69 -61.07 -18.71
CA MET A 1 30.34 -60.46 -18.76
C MET A 1 29.78 -60.50 -17.35
N ASN A 2 29.96 -59.43 -16.59
CA ASN A 2 29.53 -59.33 -15.19
C ASN A 2 28.14 -58.71 -15.14
N THR A 3 27.18 -59.41 -14.54
CA THR A 3 25.84 -58.92 -14.21
C THR A 3 25.86 -58.33 -12.80
N HIS A 4 25.73 -57.00 -12.71
CA HIS A 4 25.48 -56.32 -11.43
C HIS A 4 24.05 -55.76 -11.38
N THR A 5 23.30 -56.35 -10.45
CA THR A 5 21.97 -56.02 -9.97
C THR A 5 22.00 -54.76 -9.11
N THR A 6 21.13 -53.77 -9.36
CA THR A 6 20.91 -52.64 -8.44
C THR A 6 19.48 -52.65 -7.92
N ARG A 7 19.35 -52.99 -6.63
CA ARG A 7 18.14 -52.93 -5.81
C ARG A 7 17.67 -51.48 -5.62
N ARG A 8 16.37 -51.23 -5.77
CA ARG A 8 15.68 -50.07 -5.17
C ARG A 8 15.20 -50.42 -3.74
N ARG A 9 15.69 -49.68 -2.75
CA ARG A 9 15.03 -49.35 -1.46
C ARG A 9 14.94 -47.81 -1.48
N GLY A 10 13.83 -47.12 -1.30
CA GLY A 10 12.76 -47.28 -0.32
C GLY A 10 12.94 -46.16 0.70
N LEU A 11 12.00 -45.22 0.79
CA LEU A 11 11.82 -44.35 1.96
C LEU A 11 10.41 -43.74 1.94
N SER A 12 9.60 -44.29 2.85
CA SER A 12 8.38 -43.71 3.41
C SER A 12 8.79 -42.97 4.68
N THR A 13 8.40 -41.71 4.81
CA THR A 13 8.31 -40.94 6.07
C THR A 13 7.38 -39.75 5.80
N ALA A 14 6.18 -39.75 6.36
CA ALA A 14 5.82 -39.26 7.70
C ALA A 14 5.28 -37.82 7.64
N ARG A 15 3.99 -37.70 7.97
CA ARG A 15 3.27 -36.46 8.24
C ARG A 15 3.88 -35.79 9.47
N THR A 16 4.12 -34.49 9.39
CA THR A 16 4.25 -33.64 10.58
C THR A 16 3.50 -32.34 10.32
N SER A 17 2.28 -32.28 10.83
CA SER A 17 1.53 -31.05 11.06
C SER A 17 2.18 -30.31 12.23
N LEU A 18 2.54 -29.04 12.04
CA LEU A 18 2.91 -28.16 13.15
C LEU A 18 1.88 -27.03 13.23
N LEU A 19 0.95 -27.19 14.16
CA LEU A 19 0.12 -26.12 14.71
C LEU A 19 1.04 -25.23 15.55
N VAL A 20 1.14 -23.95 15.20
CA VAL A 20 1.64 -22.92 16.13
C VAL A 20 0.46 -22.06 16.53
N ALA A 21 -0.14 -22.42 17.67
CA ALA A 21 -1.06 -21.57 18.40
C ALA A 21 -0.24 -20.49 19.12
N GLY A 22 -0.27 -19.26 18.61
CA GLY A 22 0.27 -18.10 19.30
C GLY A 22 -0.75 -17.58 20.31
N ALA A 23 -0.54 -17.90 21.59
CA ALA A 23 -1.29 -17.35 22.70
C ALA A 23 -0.94 -15.85 22.89
N LEU A 24 -1.96 -14.99 22.80
CA LEU A 24 -1.88 -13.59 23.21
C LEU A 24 -1.96 -13.52 24.74
N VAL A 25 -0.86 -13.19 25.41
CA VAL A 25 -0.83 -12.90 26.84
C VAL A 25 -1.19 -11.44 27.06
N LEU A 26 -2.37 -11.17 27.61
CA LEU A 26 -2.74 -9.88 28.18
C LEU A 26 -1.97 -9.70 29.50
N ALA A 27 -1.02 -8.76 29.52
CA ALA A 27 -0.41 -8.30 30.76
C ALA A 27 -1.38 -7.36 31.48
N VAL A 28 -1.82 -7.77 32.68
CA VAL A 28 -2.57 -6.95 33.63
C VAL A 28 -1.59 -5.97 34.27
N ALA A 29 -1.79 -4.67 34.05
CA ALA A 29 -1.02 -3.61 34.70
C ALA A 29 -1.30 -3.57 36.20
N GLY A 30 -0.23 -3.52 37.00
CA GLY A 30 -0.28 -3.37 38.46
C GLY A 30 -0.67 -1.95 38.90
N PHE A 31 -1.42 -1.89 40.00
CA PHE A 31 -1.86 -0.67 40.67
C PHE A 31 -0.84 -0.12 41.67
N GLY A 32 -0.71 1.22 41.72
CA GLY A 32 -0.28 2.04 42.86
C GLY A 32 1.24 2.25 42.98
N THR A 33 1.77 3.47 43.15
CA THR A 33 1.27 4.57 44.01
C THR A 33 1.34 5.93 43.30
N ALA A 34 0.23 6.68 43.33
CA ALA A 34 0.15 8.05 42.81
C ALA A 34 0.76 9.05 43.81
N GLU A 35 1.78 9.77 43.36
CA GLU A 35 2.28 10.98 44.01
C GLU A 35 1.35 12.14 43.67
N ALA A 36 0.99 12.95 44.68
CA ALA A 36 -0.01 14.01 44.53
C ALA A 36 0.48 15.12 43.60
N ALA A 37 0.09 15.05 42.32
CA ALA A 37 0.27 16.12 41.36
C ALA A 37 -0.69 17.27 41.70
N THR A 38 -0.13 18.46 41.90
CA THR A 38 -0.85 19.72 42.07
C THR A 38 -1.80 19.94 40.90
N ASN A 39 -3.07 20.16 41.23
CA ASN A 39 -4.18 20.32 40.30
C ASN A 39 -4.14 21.71 39.64
N GLU A 40 -3.22 21.92 38.71
CA GLU A 40 -3.35 23.00 37.72
C GLU A 40 -4.23 22.46 36.58
N ALA A 41 -5.39 23.08 36.39
CA ALA A 41 -6.27 22.77 35.27
C ALA A 41 -5.48 22.92 33.96
N PRO A 42 -5.41 21.88 33.10
CA PRO A 42 -4.67 21.99 31.85
C PRO A 42 -5.28 23.10 31.01
N ALA A 43 -4.48 24.13 30.73
CA ALA A 43 -4.81 25.18 29.78
C ALA A 43 -5.37 24.51 28.51
N SER A 44 -6.54 24.99 28.06
CA SER A 44 -7.18 24.48 26.85
C SER A 44 -6.17 24.54 25.70
N ARG A 45 -5.64 23.39 25.28
CA ARG A 45 -4.92 23.27 24.02
C ARG A 45 -5.94 23.56 22.92
N THR A 46 -5.99 24.80 22.47
CA THR A 46 -6.44 25.11 21.11
C THR A 46 -5.62 24.20 20.21
N ALA A 47 -6.27 23.30 19.48
CA ALA A 47 -5.59 22.42 18.54
C ALA A 47 -4.79 23.31 17.58
N SER A 48 -3.46 23.23 17.64
CA SER A 48 -2.60 23.87 16.64
C SER A 48 -2.98 23.30 15.28
N ALA A 49 -2.96 24.13 14.24
CA ALA A 49 -3.14 23.67 12.86
C ALA A 49 -2.23 22.46 12.59
N PRO A 50 -2.70 21.45 11.85
CA PRO A 50 -1.90 20.26 11.56
C PRO A 50 -0.56 20.64 10.92
N ASP A 51 0.51 19.94 11.31
CA ASP A 51 1.84 20.12 10.70
C ASP A 51 1.75 19.90 9.17
N ALA A 52 2.29 20.85 8.39
CA ALA A 52 2.29 20.78 6.94
C ALA A 52 2.93 19.48 6.41
N THR A 53 3.95 18.95 7.11
CA THR A 53 4.56 17.65 6.79
C THR A 53 3.53 16.53 6.87
N TRP A 54 2.74 16.51 7.94
CA TRP A 54 1.67 15.54 8.13
C TRP A 54 0.59 15.70 7.05
N GLN A 55 0.18 16.93 6.72
CA GLN A 55 -0.82 17.17 5.67
C GLN A 55 -0.36 16.63 4.30
N VAL A 56 0.91 16.86 3.94
CA VAL A 56 1.51 16.30 2.71
C VAL A 56 1.48 14.77 2.71
N GLN A 57 1.81 14.14 3.84
CA GLN A 57 1.71 12.68 3.98
C GLN A 57 0.26 12.20 3.91
N GLN A 58 -0.70 12.96 4.45
CA GLN A 58 -2.13 12.64 4.33
C GLN A 58 -2.62 12.72 2.89
N THR A 59 -2.16 13.69 2.09
CA THR A 59 -2.50 13.74 0.65
C THR A 59 -2.11 12.44 -0.05
N LEU A 60 -0.91 11.91 0.22
CA LEU A 60 -0.50 10.63 -0.33
C LEU A 60 -1.27 9.44 0.29
N ALA A 61 -1.55 9.49 1.59
CA ALA A 61 -2.33 8.45 2.27
C ALA A 61 -3.75 8.33 1.68
N SER A 62 -4.36 9.44 1.28
CA SER A 62 -5.62 9.45 0.52
C SER A 62 -5.42 8.91 -0.89
N TYR A 63 -4.38 9.34 -1.60
CA TYR A 63 -4.06 8.86 -2.95
C TYR A 63 -4.02 7.33 -3.03
N VAL A 64 -3.35 6.67 -2.08
CA VAL A 64 -3.24 5.20 -2.11
C VAL A 64 -4.55 4.49 -1.77
N ARG A 65 -5.38 5.07 -0.89
CA ARG A 65 -6.72 4.52 -0.58
C ARG A 65 -7.67 4.64 -1.76
N ASP A 66 -7.66 5.79 -2.43
CA ASP A 66 -8.50 6.01 -3.60
C ASP A 66 -8.03 5.11 -4.77
N THR A 67 -6.72 4.85 -4.88
CA THR A 67 -6.16 3.87 -5.84
C THR A 67 -6.63 2.44 -5.51
N ASP A 68 -6.52 2.02 -4.25
CA ASP A 68 -6.95 0.68 -3.78
C ASP A 68 -8.44 0.42 -4.06
N HIS A 69 -9.26 1.47 -4.02
CA HIS A 69 -10.71 1.39 -4.27
C HIS A 69 -11.11 1.64 -5.73
N ARG A 70 -10.16 1.95 -6.63
CA ARG A 70 -10.45 2.37 -8.01
C ARG A 70 -11.35 3.61 -8.09
N ASP A 71 -11.24 4.52 -7.12
CA ASP A 71 -12.02 5.75 -7.08
C ASP A 71 -11.26 6.90 -7.78
N GLY A 72 -11.28 6.89 -9.12
CA GLY A 72 -10.64 7.95 -9.92
C GLY A 72 -11.24 9.34 -9.68
N ALA A 73 -12.52 9.41 -9.34
CA ALA A 73 -13.23 10.67 -9.09
C ALA A 73 -12.76 11.36 -7.81
N SER A 74 -12.51 10.60 -6.74
CA SER A 74 -11.91 11.13 -5.51
C SER A 74 -10.40 11.38 -5.70
N LEU A 75 -9.69 10.42 -6.28
CA LEU A 75 -8.24 10.50 -6.47
C LEU A 75 -7.82 11.72 -7.29
N SER A 76 -8.50 11.99 -8.40
CA SER A 76 -8.14 13.09 -9.30
C SER A 76 -8.25 14.47 -8.64
N LYS A 77 -9.07 14.64 -7.60
CA LYS A 77 -9.18 15.89 -6.84
C LYS A 77 -7.94 16.19 -6.01
N LEU A 78 -7.14 15.17 -5.67
CA LEU A 78 -5.86 15.31 -4.98
C LEU A 78 -4.81 15.99 -5.86
N PHE A 79 -5.01 16.07 -7.17
CA PHE A 79 -4.13 16.73 -8.11
C PHE A 79 -4.57 18.17 -8.37
N THR A 80 -3.62 19.04 -8.71
CA THR A 80 -3.96 20.33 -9.34
C THR A 80 -4.66 20.10 -10.69
N SER A 81 -5.30 21.13 -11.26
CA SER A 81 -6.00 21.01 -12.56
C SER A 81 -5.10 20.55 -13.71
N LYS A 82 -3.79 20.83 -13.62
CA LYS A 82 -2.74 20.41 -14.58
C LYS A 82 -1.79 19.36 -14.00
N GLY A 83 -2.17 18.73 -12.88
CA GLY A 83 -1.37 17.71 -12.25
C GLY A 83 -1.11 16.56 -13.21
N LYS A 84 0.04 15.90 -13.06
CA LYS A 84 0.42 14.78 -13.94
C LYS A 84 0.93 13.58 -13.16
N VAL A 85 0.75 12.42 -13.77
CA VAL A 85 1.35 11.15 -13.35
C VAL A 85 2.30 10.66 -14.43
N GLU A 86 3.51 10.29 -14.04
CA GLU A 86 4.53 9.70 -14.89
C GLU A 86 4.91 8.33 -14.31
N ILE A 87 4.80 7.28 -15.11
CA ILE A 87 5.12 5.92 -14.68
C ILE A 87 6.48 5.54 -15.23
N TYR A 88 7.35 5.03 -14.38
CA TYR A 88 8.67 4.53 -14.74
C TYR A 88 8.85 3.11 -14.20
N ALA A 89 9.58 2.28 -14.94
CA ALA A 89 9.93 0.93 -14.51
C ALA A 89 11.40 0.64 -14.76
N LYS A 90 12.00 -0.24 -13.94
CA LYS A 90 13.37 -0.70 -14.16
C LYS A 90 13.47 -1.57 -15.41
N ASN A 91 14.39 -1.21 -16.30
CA ASN A 91 14.79 -2.05 -17.42
C ASN A 91 15.80 -3.14 -16.99
N ALA A 92 16.21 -4.00 -17.92
CA ALA A 92 17.19 -5.08 -17.65
C ALA A 92 18.58 -4.58 -17.17
N LYS A 93 18.87 -3.28 -17.30
CA LYS A 93 20.10 -2.63 -16.82
C LYS A 93 19.90 -1.93 -15.47
N GLY A 94 18.74 -2.10 -14.83
CA GLY A 94 18.39 -1.50 -13.55
C GLY A 94 18.11 0.00 -13.59
N ARG A 95 17.90 0.59 -14.78
CA ARG A 95 17.59 2.02 -14.95
C ARG A 95 16.09 2.21 -15.11
N TYR A 96 15.55 3.28 -14.52
CA TYR A 96 14.17 3.69 -14.73
C TYR A 96 13.98 4.25 -16.14
N GLU A 97 12.98 3.73 -16.85
CA GLU A 97 12.52 4.21 -18.16
C GLU A 97 11.02 4.47 -18.11
N ALA A 98 10.57 5.49 -18.84
CA ALA A 98 9.16 5.86 -18.88
C ALA A 98 8.33 4.74 -19.51
N VAL A 99 7.19 4.44 -18.90
CA VAL A 99 6.22 3.45 -19.37
C VAL A 99 5.01 4.23 -19.90
N GLY A 100 4.97 4.42 -21.22
CA GLY A 100 3.91 5.18 -21.90
C GLY A 100 4.06 6.70 -21.80
N ALA A 101 3.03 7.40 -22.24
CA ALA A 101 2.95 8.86 -22.14
C ALA A 101 2.47 9.30 -20.75
N PRO A 102 2.89 10.49 -20.26
CA PRO A 102 2.35 11.05 -19.03
C PRO A 102 0.83 11.20 -19.06
N ILE A 103 0.18 10.91 -17.94
CA ILE A 103 -1.26 11.14 -17.73
C ILE A 103 -1.41 12.54 -17.15
N VAL A 104 -2.07 13.45 -17.88
CA VAL A 104 -2.06 14.89 -17.54
C VAL A 104 -3.49 15.40 -17.39
N GLY A 105 -3.76 16.05 -16.26
CA GLY A 105 -5.05 16.63 -15.92
C GLY A 105 -5.97 15.66 -15.17
N ARG A 106 -6.89 16.22 -14.39
CA ARG A 106 -7.78 15.47 -13.50
C ARG A 106 -8.62 14.43 -14.25
N ASP A 107 -9.22 14.80 -15.37
CA ASP A 107 -10.09 13.91 -16.16
C ASP A 107 -9.32 12.69 -16.69
N ALA A 108 -8.08 12.89 -17.15
CA ALA A 108 -7.23 11.79 -17.63
C ALA A 108 -6.81 10.86 -16.48
N ILE A 109 -6.55 11.43 -15.30
CA ILE A 109 -6.19 10.68 -14.09
C ILE A 109 -7.38 9.86 -13.58
N ASP A 110 -8.58 10.45 -13.52
CA ASP A 110 -9.81 9.75 -13.17
C ASP A 110 -10.02 8.56 -14.12
N ASN A 111 -10.04 8.83 -15.43
CA ASN A 111 -10.23 7.79 -16.44
C ASN A 111 -9.18 6.66 -16.32
N ALA A 112 -7.92 7.00 -16.05
CA ALA A 112 -6.86 5.99 -15.91
C ALA A 112 -7.10 5.05 -14.71
N VAL A 113 -7.49 5.59 -13.56
CA VAL A 113 -7.75 4.79 -12.34
C VAL A 113 -9.05 3.99 -12.48
N THR A 114 -10.09 4.61 -13.01
CA THR A 114 -11.42 4.01 -13.09
C THR A 114 -11.51 2.95 -14.20
N HIS A 115 -10.77 3.10 -15.30
CA HIS A 115 -10.99 2.30 -16.51
C HIS A 115 -9.76 1.59 -17.10
N LEU A 116 -8.54 2.05 -16.82
CA LEU A 116 -7.34 1.48 -17.45
C LEU A 116 -6.61 0.46 -16.56
N GLN A 117 -6.96 0.39 -15.28
CA GLN A 117 -6.49 -0.67 -14.40
C GLN A 117 -7.36 -1.92 -14.56
N ALA A 118 -6.75 -3.09 -14.36
CA ALA A 118 -7.51 -4.33 -14.30
C ALA A 118 -8.60 -4.22 -13.20
N PRO A 119 -9.84 -4.68 -13.49
CA PRO A 119 -10.88 -4.66 -12.49
C PRO A 119 -10.51 -5.57 -11.32
N LEU A 120 -10.88 -5.16 -10.12
CA LEU A 120 -10.69 -5.99 -8.93
C LEU A 120 -11.55 -7.26 -9.08
N PRO A 121 -10.98 -8.46 -8.83
CA PRO A 121 -11.77 -9.68 -8.85
C PRO A 121 -12.84 -9.66 -7.76
N VAL A 122 -13.85 -10.52 -7.86
CA VAL A 122 -14.85 -10.68 -6.79
C VAL A 122 -14.14 -11.08 -5.49
N LEU A 123 -14.47 -10.40 -4.38
CA LEU A 123 -13.77 -10.49 -3.10
C LEU A 123 -12.27 -10.12 -3.18
N GLY A 124 -11.87 -9.40 -4.22
CA GLY A 124 -10.54 -8.89 -4.44
C GLY A 124 -10.40 -7.45 -3.99
N SER A 125 -9.22 -7.11 -3.51
CA SER A 125 -8.79 -5.73 -3.32
C SER A 125 -7.30 -5.59 -3.63
N GLU A 126 -6.88 -4.35 -3.82
CA GLU A 126 -5.46 -3.99 -3.69
C GLU A 126 -5.22 -3.38 -2.32
N HIS A 127 -3.96 -3.43 -1.89
CA HIS A 127 -3.54 -2.75 -0.69
C HIS A 127 -2.14 -2.18 -0.86
N HIS A 128 -2.07 -0.86 -0.94
CA HIS A 128 -0.81 -0.13 -0.95
C HIS A 128 -0.31 0.08 0.48
N VAL A 129 0.92 -0.36 0.73
CA VAL A 129 1.65 -0.07 1.97
C VAL A 129 2.77 0.91 1.62
N THR A 130 2.72 2.11 2.21
CA THR A 130 3.77 3.12 2.07
C THR A 130 4.59 3.24 3.36
N SER A 131 5.90 3.44 3.23
CA SER A 131 6.82 3.54 4.38
C SER A 131 7.98 4.50 4.13
N ASP A 132 8.60 4.95 5.22
CA ASP A 132 9.81 5.79 5.24
C ASP A 132 9.68 7.09 4.42
N PRO A 133 8.66 7.94 4.69
CA PRO A 133 8.47 9.16 3.94
C PRO A 133 9.59 10.17 4.23
N VAL A 134 10.21 10.67 3.16
CA VAL A 134 11.12 11.82 3.17
C VAL A 134 10.36 13.03 2.65
N VAL A 135 10.09 13.98 3.52
CA VAL A 135 9.26 15.16 3.20
C VAL A 135 10.07 16.44 3.39
N SER A 136 10.01 17.34 2.42
CA SER A 136 10.52 18.70 2.55
C SER A 136 9.43 19.70 2.17
N VAL A 137 9.19 20.68 3.03
CA VAL A 137 8.19 21.75 2.82
C VAL A 137 8.92 23.09 2.76
N LYS A 138 8.61 23.91 1.76
CA LYS A 138 9.15 25.26 1.56
C LYS A 138 8.01 26.19 1.15
N GLY A 139 7.48 26.94 2.11
CA GLY A 139 6.31 27.80 1.89
C GLY A 139 5.12 26.98 1.41
N ASP A 140 4.59 27.33 0.24
CA ASP A 140 3.45 26.66 -0.40
C ASP A 140 3.85 25.51 -1.34
N THR A 141 5.10 25.06 -1.27
CA THR A 141 5.59 23.92 -2.07
C THR A 141 6.10 22.82 -1.17
N ALA A 142 5.93 21.57 -1.60
CA ALA A 142 6.47 20.43 -0.92
C ALA A 142 6.99 19.38 -1.90
N HIS A 143 7.95 18.60 -1.43
CA HIS A 143 8.44 17.40 -2.09
C HIS A 143 8.29 16.22 -1.12
N LEU A 144 7.75 15.12 -1.61
CA LEU A 144 7.60 13.87 -0.88
C LEU A 144 8.22 12.74 -1.70
N ASN A 145 9.07 11.95 -1.06
CA ASN A 145 9.53 10.67 -1.58
C ASN A 145 9.18 9.58 -0.56
N VAL A 146 8.60 8.46 -1.01
CA VAL A 146 8.21 7.37 -0.11
C VAL A 146 8.41 6.02 -0.80
N GLN A 147 8.69 4.98 -0.03
CA GLN A 147 8.66 3.61 -0.53
C GLN A 147 7.21 3.10 -0.61
N PHE A 148 6.93 2.20 -1.54
CA PHE A 148 5.67 1.46 -1.55
C PHE A 148 5.86 -0.03 -1.89
N ILE A 149 4.96 -0.85 -1.37
CA ILE A 149 4.69 -2.23 -1.82
C ILE A 149 3.18 -2.35 -2.01
N THR A 150 2.76 -2.94 -3.12
CA THR A 150 1.33 -3.19 -3.39
C THR A 150 1.05 -4.68 -3.31
N TYR A 151 0.00 -5.02 -2.56
CA TYR A 151 -0.46 -6.39 -2.36
C TYR A 151 -1.77 -6.63 -3.09
N ALA A 152 -1.83 -7.72 -3.84
CA ALA A 152 -3.09 -8.28 -4.30
C ALA A 152 -3.69 -9.09 -3.14
N VAL A 153 -4.90 -8.74 -2.74
CA VAL A 153 -5.68 -9.44 -1.72
C VAL A 153 -6.83 -10.13 -2.42
N GLN A 154 -6.97 -11.44 -2.21
CA GLN A 154 -8.04 -12.24 -2.77
C GLN A 154 -8.70 -13.06 -1.68
N GLY A 155 -9.94 -12.72 -1.34
CA GLY A 155 -10.78 -13.53 -0.46
C GLY A 155 -11.16 -14.86 -1.11
N THR A 156 -11.29 -15.90 -0.30
CA THR A 156 -11.91 -17.16 -0.72
C THR A 156 -13.42 -17.06 -0.53
N GLN A 157 -14.18 -17.41 -1.59
CA GLN A 157 -15.64 -17.49 -1.52
C GLN A 157 -16.05 -18.51 -0.45
N GLU A 158 -16.98 -18.11 0.42
CA GLU A 158 -17.58 -19.05 1.37
C GLU A 158 -18.40 -20.11 0.62
N PRO A 159 -18.22 -21.41 0.93
CA PRO A 159 -19.05 -22.47 0.34
C PRO A 159 -20.53 -22.32 0.69
N ASP A 160 -21.44 -22.78 -0.17
CA ASP A 160 -22.90 -22.70 0.05
C ASP A 160 -23.37 -23.34 1.38
N GLY A 161 -22.63 -24.33 1.88
CA GLY A 161 -22.89 -24.99 3.17
C GLY A 161 -22.19 -24.36 4.38
N GLY A 162 -21.58 -23.19 4.19
CA GLY A 162 -20.72 -22.52 5.15
C GLY A 162 -19.31 -23.12 5.22
N TRP A 163 -18.46 -22.51 6.05
CA TRP A 163 -17.13 -23.02 6.31
C TRP A 163 -17.15 -24.39 7.03
N PRO A 164 -16.26 -25.32 6.66
CA PRO A 164 -16.11 -26.58 7.39
C PRO A 164 -15.82 -26.37 8.88
N SER A 165 -16.30 -27.29 9.72
CA SER A 165 -15.99 -27.28 11.16
C SER A 165 -14.48 -27.27 11.39
N GLY A 166 -14.01 -26.34 12.21
CA GLY A 166 -12.58 -26.12 12.49
C GLY A 166 -11.86 -25.15 11.56
N THR A 167 -12.52 -24.62 10.53
CA THR A 167 -11.99 -23.48 9.77
C THR A 167 -11.89 -22.25 10.67
N ALA A 168 -10.73 -21.58 10.65
CA ALA A 168 -10.45 -20.42 11.48
C ALA A 168 -9.60 -19.39 10.74
N GLY A 169 -9.73 -18.13 11.14
CA GLY A 169 -8.97 -17.00 10.58
C GLY A 169 -9.53 -16.47 9.26
N VAL A 170 -8.74 -15.62 8.59
CA VAL A 170 -9.08 -15.06 7.28
C VAL A 170 -8.88 -16.11 6.18
N GLN A 171 -9.84 -16.21 5.26
CA GLN A 171 -9.80 -17.17 4.16
C GLN A 171 -9.46 -16.43 2.87
N GLY A 172 -8.27 -16.67 2.32
CA GLY A 172 -7.81 -15.97 1.13
C GLY A 172 -6.30 -16.05 0.91
N THR A 173 -5.81 -15.21 0.01
CA THR A 173 -4.38 -15.03 -0.26
C THR A 173 -4.01 -13.56 -0.31
N ILE A 174 -2.80 -13.25 0.14
CA ILE A 174 -2.18 -11.94 0.01
C ILE A 174 -0.85 -12.14 -0.71
N LYS A 175 -0.61 -11.42 -1.80
CA LYS A 175 0.62 -11.55 -2.60
C LYS A 175 1.16 -10.17 -2.97
N PRO A 176 2.42 -9.83 -2.63
CA PRO A 176 3.04 -8.63 -3.16
C PRO A 176 3.26 -8.79 -4.67
N TYR A 177 2.95 -7.76 -5.45
CA TYR A 177 3.15 -7.80 -6.90
C TYR A 177 3.74 -6.51 -7.49
N GLU A 178 3.77 -5.41 -6.73
CA GLU A 178 4.52 -4.20 -7.07
C GLU A 178 5.34 -3.72 -5.89
N ALA A 179 6.47 -3.07 -6.18
CA ALA A 179 7.28 -2.37 -5.21
C ALA A 179 7.99 -1.21 -5.92
N GLY A 180 8.30 -0.15 -5.16
CA GLY A 180 8.95 1.01 -5.74
C GLY A 180 8.90 2.24 -4.86
N TYR A 181 8.91 3.39 -5.52
CA TYR A 181 8.86 4.70 -4.86
C TYR A 181 7.81 5.60 -5.51
N TYR A 182 7.12 6.39 -4.68
CA TYR A 182 6.44 7.58 -5.16
C TYR A 182 7.35 8.78 -4.96
N ASP A 183 7.50 9.59 -6.00
CA ASP A 183 8.25 10.84 -6.00
C ASP A 183 7.32 11.98 -6.44
N ALA A 184 6.89 12.79 -5.47
CA ALA A 184 5.79 13.72 -5.63
C ALA A 184 6.20 15.17 -5.34
N SER A 185 5.78 16.07 -6.23
CA SER A 185 5.81 17.52 -6.00
C SER A 185 4.40 18.00 -5.72
N LEU A 186 4.23 18.77 -4.65
CA LEU A 186 2.95 19.30 -4.22
C LEU A 186 2.99 20.83 -4.13
N HIS A 187 1.83 21.43 -4.35
CA HIS A 187 1.58 22.86 -4.14
C HIS A 187 0.39 23.01 -3.20
N ARG A 188 0.49 23.94 -2.25
CA ARG A 188 -0.61 24.30 -1.37
C ARG A 188 -1.43 25.42 -2.02
N ASP A 189 -2.69 25.15 -2.30
CA ASP A 189 -3.66 26.17 -2.67
C ASP A 189 -4.61 26.37 -1.49
N HIS A 190 -4.64 27.58 -0.93
CA HIS A 190 -5.30 27.88 0.34
C HIS A 190 -4.83 26.95 1.48
N ASP A 191 -5.69 26.04 1.94
CA ASP A 191 -5.42 25.11 3.03
C ASP A 191 -5.27 23.65 2.57
N GLU A 192 -5.22 23.40 1.26
CA GLU A 192 -5.13 22.05 0.69
C GLU A 192 -3.83 21.83 -0.08
N TRP A 193 -3.13 20.75 0.25
CA TRP A 193 -1.99 20.27 -0.51
C TRP A 193 -2.46 19.43 -1.69
N GLN A 194 -2.10 19.86 -2.89
CA GLN A 194 -2.44 19.20 -4.14
C GLN A 194 -1.18 18.75 -4.88
N ILE A 195 -1.26 17.59 -5.52
CA ILE A 195 -0.19 17.00 -6.30
C ILE A 195 -0.08 17.75 -7.65
N THR A 196 1.10 18.27 -7.93
CA THR A 196 1.44 18.89 -9.23
C THR A 196 2.10 17.89 -10.17
N SER A 197 2.89 16.97 -9.63
CA SER A 197 3.55 15.89 -10.35
C SER A 197 3.72 14.71 -9.43
N LEU A 198 3.37 13.52 -9.91
CA LEU A 198 3.66 12.25 -9.25
C LEU A 198 4.45 11.37 -10.23
N ARG A 199 5.62 10.92 -9.81
CA ARG A 199 6.34 9.86 -10.50
C ARG A 199 6.19 8.57 -9.71
N ILE A 200 5.76 7.52 -10.39
CA ILE A 200 5.67 6.18 -9.84
C ILE A 200 6.88 5.42 -10.39
N LEU A 201 7.79 5.03 -9.51
CA LEU A 201 9.06 4.41 -9.86
C LEU A 201 8.99 2.91 -9.48
N HIS A 202 8.61 2.05 -10.42
CA HIS A 202 8.49 0.61 -10.18
C HIS A 202 9.84 -0.11 -10.25
N ASP A 203 10.14 -0.88 -9.21
CA ASP A 203 11.33 -1.73 -9.13
C ASP A 203 11.25 -2.97 -10.03
N LEU A 204 10.06 -3.28 -10.55
CA LEU A 204 9.79 -4.38 -11.48
C LEU A 204 9.54 -3.86 -12.90
N PRO A 205 9.91 -4.63 -13.94
CA PRO A 205 9.48 -4.33 -15.30
C PRO A 205 7.95 -4.26 -15.40
N MET A 206 7.44 -3.29 -16.13
CA MET A 206 6.00 -3.08 -16.32
C MET A 206 5.68 -3.03 -17.81
N VAL A 207 4.52 -3.57 -18.17
CA VAL A 207 3.93 -3.45 -19.49
C VAL A 207 2.53 -2.89 -19.31
N ILE A 208 2.23 -1.81 -20.02
CA ILE A 208 0.87 -1.28 -20.16
C ILE A 208 0.34 -1.83 -21.50
N PRO A 209 -0.79 -2.55 -21.52
CA PRO A 209 -1.39 -3.01 -22.77
C PRO A 209 -1.60 -1.84 -23.74
N ALA A 210 -1.40 -2.09 -25.04
CA ALA A 210 -1.84 -1.12 -26.04
C ALA A 210 -3.36 -0.99 -25.94
N GLY A 211 -3.85 0.25 -25.77
CA GLY A 211 -5.27 0.59 -25.83
C GLY A 211 -5.85 0.48 -27.23
#